data_AF-A0A957T4U3-F1
#
_entry.id   AF-A0A957T4U3-F1
#
_cell.length_a   1.000
_cell.length_b   1.000
_cell.length_c   1.000
_cell.angle_alpha   90.00
_cell.angle_beta   90.00
_cell.angle_gamma   90.00
#
_symmetry.space_group_name_H-M   'P 1'
#
loop_
_entity.id
_entity.type
_entity.pdbx_description
1 polymer ?
#
loop_
_entity_poly.entity_id
_entity_poly.type
_entity_poly.pdbx_seq_one_letter_code
_entity_poly.pdbx_strand_id
1 'polypeptide(L)'
;MSASSPQPPDFLKLPSEVDARSFHDPSVRLILQGFALGFVACLLLVGVFAVTTRRADPPPIVLQPPPPAQPTATPLPTATPAPIVVFVSGAVAAPGLYTLAVDARVGDALDAAGGLGEDANLVAINQAERLWDGAQVHVPVIAEIVTEDAPSAGVSGGEPPQIVAPAGSANGRVNINTADVAELTSLPGIGATTASLVSYAEAKRTSPNRERFGQGEPDGILASETANNAVTAGALVPTLALGVPGDPITAVMLGALTIQNITPGPQLFVEHRDLMLYLFMALAAVNLVMFAMGATLAPLFSRALRLPEPLLLAVVVVLVVIGTYSVNNSMFDLIVLFGAGVLGFGLRWFGFPLAPVVIGFVLSPMIESSFRRGMILTGESFAGFFAKPIALGFFVLTIAFLCWPLIRRRRSR
;
A
#
# COMPACT_ATOMS: atom_id res chain seq x y z
N MET A 1 33.19 17.57 -45.41
CA MET A 1 33.64 17.39 -44.03
C MET A 1 32.74 16.37 -43.37
N SER A 2 33.21 15.13 -43.24
CA SER A 2 32.46 14.01 -42.63
C SER A 2 32.73 14.03 -41.13
N ALA A 3 31.70 14.26 -40.32
CA ALA A 3 31.78 14.22 -38.87
C ALA A 3 31.72 12.75 -38.42
N SER A 4 32.84 12.21 -37.97
CA SER A 4 32.93 10.90 -37.32
C SER A 4 32.18 10.92 -35.98
N SER A 5 31.19 10.05 -35.81
CA SER A 5 30.54 9.80 -34.53
C SER A 5 31.55 9.33 -33.48
N PRO A 6 31.51 9.82 -32.23
CA PRO A 6 32.41 9.36 -31.17
C PRO A 6 32.12 7.89 -30.85
N GLN A 7 33.15 7.03 -30.93
CA GLN A 7 33.03 5.65 -30.49
C GLN A 7 32.87 5.58 -28.96
N PRO A 8 32.03 4.68 -28.42
CA PRO A 8 31.89 4.52 -26.98
C PRO A 8 33.20 4.00 -26.35
N PRO A 9 33.52 4.43 -25.12
CA PRO A 9 34.73 4.01 -24.41
C PRO A 9 34.74 2.49 -24.16
N ASP A 10 35.95 1.90 -24.19
CA ASP A 10 36.18 0.45 -24.26
C ASP A 10 35.50 -0.39 -23.16
N PHE A 11 35.14 0.19 -22.01
CA PHE A 11 34.43 -0.52 -20.94
C PHE A 11 32.96 -0.84 -21.24
N LEU A 12 32.40 -0.31 -22.34
CA LEU A 12 31.05 -0.61 -22.83
C LEU A 12 31.03 -1.69 -23.93
N LYS A 13 32.18 -2.21 -24.35
CA LYS A 13 32.23 -3.37 -25.25
C LYS A 13 32.00 -4.64 -24.42
N LEU A 14 30.80 -5.22 -24.54
CA LEU A 14 30.53 -6.55 -24.02
C LEU A 14 31.48 -7.55 -24.70
N PRO A 15 32.19 -8.42 -23.95
CA PRO A 15 33.04 -9.43 -24.57
C PRO A 15 32.20 -10.31 -25.49
N SER A 16 32.50 -10.26 -26.78
CA SER A 16 31.96 -11.21 -27.74
C SER A 16 32.53 -12.59 -27.42
N GLU A 17 31.63 -13.52 -27.15
CA GLU A 17 31.87 -14.93 -26.86
C GLU A 17 32.38 -15.22 -25.44
N VAL A 18 31.52 -15.90 -24.68
CA VAL A 18 31.88 -16.56 -23.41
C VAL A 18 32.83 -17.70 -23.77
N ASP A 19 34.13 -17.43 -23.70
CA ASP A 19 35.15 -18.46 -23.82
C ASP A 19 34.99 -19.45 -22.65
N ALA A 20 34.54 -20.67 -22.96
CA ALA A 20 34.30 -21.73 -22.00
C ALA A 20 35.55 -22.10 -21.18
N ARG A 21 36.73 -21.59 -21.57
CA ARG A 21 37.99 -21.71 -20.82
C ARG A 21 38.05 -20.85 -19.54
N SER A 22 37.18 -19.84 -19.40
CA SER A 22 37.13 -18.95 -18.22
C SER A 22 36.74 -19.67 -16.91
N PHE A 23 36.00 -20.78 -16.97
CA PHE A 23 35.59 -21.56 -15.79
C PHE A 23 36.74 -22.35 -15.13
N HIS A 24 37.89 -22.46 -15.81
CA HIS A 24 39.10 -23.07 -15.26
C HIS A 24 40.07 -22.07 -14.63
N ASP A 25 39.76 -20.76 -14.68
CA ASP A 25 40.58 -19.75 -14.05
C ASP A 25 40.50 -19.88 -12.51
N PRO A 26 41.64 -20.05 -11.81
CA PRO A 26 41.67 -20.19 -10.36
C PRO A 26 41.06 -18.98 -9.63
N SER A 27 41.07 -17.78 -10.23
CA SER A 27 40.44 -16.58 -9.67
C SER A 27 38.91 -16.64 -9.72
N VAL A 28 38.34 -17.17 -10.80
CA VAL A 28 36.90 -17.41 -10.96
C VAL A 28 36.43 -18.52 -10.03
N ARG A 29 37.24 -19.57 -9.84
CA ARG A 29 36.97 -20.64 -8.86
C ARG A 29 36.99 -20.13 -7.42
N LEU A 30 37.93 -19.26 -7.06
CA LEU A 30 38.00 -18.66 -5.72
C LEU A 30 36.78 -17.77 -5.44
N ILE A 31 36.30 -17.03 -6.46
CA ILE A 31 35.08 -16.21 -6.37
C ILE A 31 33.84 -17.10 -6.27
N LEU A 32 33.72 -18.15 -7.10
CA LEU A 32 32.62 -19.12 -7.01
C LEU A 32 32.62 -19.86 -5.66
N GLN A 33 33.78 -20.22 -5.12
CA GLN A 33 33.92 -20.82 -3.79
C GLN A 33 33.53 -19.82 -2.68
N GLY A 34 33.89 -18.55 -2.81
CA GLY A 34 33.46 -17.49 -1.90
C GLY A 34 31.94 -17.26 -1.92
N PHE A 35 31.32 -17.30 -3.10
CA PHE A 35 29.86 -17.23 -3.26
C PHE A 35 29.15 -18.49 -2.75
N ALA A 36 29.70 -19.68 -3.00
CA ALA A 36 29.17 -20.93 -2.45
C ALA A 36 29.27 -20.94 -0.92
N LEU A 37 30.39 -20.47 -0.35
CA LEU A 37 30.58 -20.35 1.09
C LEU A 37 29.64 -19.30 1.70
N GLY A 38 29.44 -18.16 1.02
CA GLY A 38 28.49 -17.12 1.42
C GLY A 38 27.03 -17.57 1.33
N PHE A 39 26.68 -18.35 0.30
CA PHE A 39 25.36 -18.94 0.13
C PHE A 39 25.08 -20.01 1.19
N VAL A 40 26.08 -20.87 1.49
CA VAL A 40 25.99 -21.85 2.58
C VAL A 40 25.92 -21.14 3.94
N ALA A 41 26.69 -20.08 4.17
CA ALA A 41 26.61 -19.28 5.40
C ALA A 41 25.26 -18.57 5.55
N CYS A 42 24.68 -18.09 4.45
CA CYS A 42 23.34 -17.50 4.43
C CYS A 42 22.25 -18.55 4.67
N LEU A 43 22.34 -19.73 4.05
CA LEU A 43 21.45 -20.86 4.34
C LEU A 43 21.60 -21.38 5.77
N LEU A 44 22.80 -21.35 6.34
CA LEU A 44 23.04 -21.67 7.74
C LEU A 44 22.48 -20.59 8.66
N LEU A 45 22.61 -19.31 8.33
CA LEU A 45 22.00 -18.22 9.10
C LEU A 45 20.48 -18.25 9.02
N VAL A 46 19.91 -18.55 7.85
CA VAL A 46 18.47 -18.73 7.65
C VAL A 46 17.99 -20.01 8.32
N GLY A 47 18.77 -21.09 8.30
CA GLY A 47 18.48 -22.34 9.01
C GLY A 47 18.56 -22.17 10.52
N VAL A 48 19.58 -21.47 11.02
CA VAL A 48 19.71 -21.09 12.44
C VAL A 48 18.57 -20.17 12.81
N PHE A 49 18.26 -19.15 12.02
CA PHE A 49 17.10 -18.28 12.24
C PHE A 49 15.79 -19.09 12.25
N ALA A 50 15.59 -20.01 11.32
CA ALA A 50 14.41 -20.87 11.27
C ALA A 50 14.35 -21.86 12.45
N VAL A 51 15.50 -22.31 12.97
CA VAL A 51 15.57 -23.19 14.15
C VAL A 51 15.42 -22.40 15.45
N THR A 52 15.95 -21.17 15.54
CA THR A 52 15.80 -20.30 16.71
C THR A 52 14.45 -19.59 16.76
N THR A 53 13.78 -19.42 15.62
CA THR A 53 12.42 -18.87 15.53
C THR A 53 11.34 -19.93 15.33
N ARG A 54 11.71 -21.21 15.17
CA ARG A 54 10.79 -22.33 15.38
C ARG A 54 10.30 -22.25 16.81
N ARG A 55 9.11 -21.67 16.98
CA ARG A 55 8.38 -21.76 18.25
C ARG A 55 8.20 -23.23 18.55
N ALA A 56 8.67 -23.66 19.72
CA ALA A 56 8.36 -24.99 20.22
C ALA A 56 6.84 -25.18 20.20
N ASP A 57 6.38 -26.38 19.84
CA ASP A 57 4.97 -26.73 19.99
C ASP A 57 4.54 -26.32 21.41
N PRO A 58 3.40 -25.63 21.56
CA PRO A 58 2.93 -25.26 22.89
C PRO A 58 2.85 -26.54 23.73
N PRO A 59 3.40 -26.55 24.96
CA PRO A 59 3.34 -27.73 25.79
C PRO A 59 1.86 -28.17 25.91
N PRO A 60 1.58 -29.48 25.93
CA PRO A 60 0.21 -29.96 26.11
C PRO A 60 -0.37 -29.28 27.34
N ILE A 61 -1.59 -28.74 27.21
CA ILE A 61 -2.27 -28.00 28.28
C ILE A 61 -2.46 -28.95 29.46
N VAL A 62 -1.56 -28.87 30.43
CA VAL A 62 -1.72 -29.50 31.73
C VAL A 62 -2.64 -28.58 32.52
N LEU A 63 -3.90 -28.98 32.67
CA LEU A 63 -4.86 -28.30 33.55
C LEU A 63 -4.32 -28.41 34.99
N GLN A 64 -3.62 -27.37 35.46
CA GLN A 64 -3.30 -27.27 36.87
C GLN A 64 -4.59 -27.01 37.66
N PRO A 65 -4.86 -27.74 38.75
CA PRO A 65 -5.94 -27.36 39.65
C PRO A 65 -5.71 -25.93 40.15
N PRO A 66 -6.78 -25.13 40.31
CA PRO A 66 -6.67 -23.73 40.64
C PRO A 66 -5.83 -23.53 41.92
N PRO A 67 -4.91 -22.56 41.94
CA PRO A 67 -4.14 -22.28 43.14
C PRO A 67 -5.07 -21.90 44.29
N PRO A 68 -4.73 -22.26 45.54
CA PRO A 68 -5.50 -21.83 46.70
C PRO A 68 -5.57 -20.30 46.73
N ALA A 69 -6.76 -19.77 47.01
CA ALA A 69 -7.04 -18.34 46.98
C ALA A 69 -5.98 -17.56 47.76
N GLN A 70 -5.23 -16.70 47.05
CA GLN A 70 -4.35 -15.74 47.69
C GLN A 70 -5.22 -14.72 48.46
N PRO A 71 -4.76 -14.23 49.64
CA PRO A 71 -5.42 -13.13 50.31
C PRO A 71 -5.51 -11.94 49.36
N THR A 72 -6.73 -11.51 49.05
CA THR A 72 -7.03 -10.37 48.19
C THR A 72 -6.24 -9.16 48.69
N ALA A 73 -5.27 -8.70 47.89
CA ALA A 73 -4.66 -7.41 48.11
C ALA A 73 -5.76 -6.34 48.10
N THR A 74 -5.80 -5.49 49.11
CA THR A 74 -6.72 -4.35 49.16
C THR A 74 -6.56 -3.55 47.86
N PRO A 75 -7.62 -3.39 47.05
CA PRO A 75 -7.49 -2.64 45.82
C PRO A 75 -7.12 -1.20 46.17
N LEU A 76 -6.09 -0.66 45.50
CA LEU A 76 -5.91 0.79 45.46
C LEU A 76 -7.23 1.41 44.96
N PRO A 77 -7.62 2.62 45.42
CA PRO A 77 -8.78 3.31 44.88
C PRO A 77 -8.52 3.56 43.38
N THR A 78 -9.04 2.67 42.55
CA THR A 78 -9.19 2.88 41.12
C THR A 78 -10.12 4.07 40.97
N ALA A 79 -9.63 5.16 40.38
CA ALA A 79 -10.49 6.27 40.02
C ALA A 79 -11.69 5.70 39.26
N THR A 80 -12.89 5.86 39.81
CA THR A 80 -14.12 5.43 39.14
C THR A 80 -14.14 6.15 37.79
N PRO A 81 -14.12 5.43 36.65
CA PRO A 81 -14.17 6.08 35.36
C PRO A 81 -15.45 6.91 35.27
N ALA A 82 -15.31 8.16 34.82
CA ALA A 82 -16.44 9.07 34.72
C ALA A 82 -17.50 8.50 33.76
N PRO A 83 -18.80 8.63 34.08
CA PRO A 83 -19.85 8.17 33.18
C PRO A 83 -19.87 9.02 31.91
N ILE A 84 -20.30 8.41 30.80
CA ILE A 84 -20.45 9.06 29.50
C ILE A 84 -21.90 9.52 29.31
N VAL A 85 -22.11 10.61 28.59
CA VAL A 85 -23.43 11.15 28.26
C VAL A 85 -23.70 10.97 26.77
N VAL A 86 -24.80 10.32 26.42
CA VAL A 86 -25.20 10.04 25.04
C VAL A 86 -26.61 10.56 24.76
N PHE A 87 -26.87 10.96 23.52
CA PHE A 87 -28.20 11.44 23.10
C PHE A 87 -28.87 10.41 22.19
N VAL A 88 -29.99 9.83 22.63
CA VAL A 88 -30.74 8.82 21.86
C VAL A 88 -31.94 9.49 21.19
N SER A 89 -32.09 9.27 19.88
CA SER A 89 -33.08 9.93 19.02
C SER A 89 -33.69 8.94 18.02
N GLY A 90 -34.86 9.28 17.46
CA GLY A 90 -35.57 8.45 16.48
C GLY A 90 -36.64 7.54 17.11
N ALA A 91 -36.83 6.36 16.54
CA ALA A 91 -37.87 5.37 16.89
C ALA A 91 -37.56 4.59 18.19
N VAL A 92 -37.47 5.30 19.32
CA VAL A 92 -37.29 4.73 20.65
C VAL A 92 -38.43 5.17 21.59
N ALA A 93 -38.66 4.42 22.66
CA ALA A 93 -39.78 4.70 23.58
C ALA A 93 -39.66 6.08 24.28
N ALA A 94 -38.44 6.49 24.63
CA ALA A 94 -38.13 7.80 25.20
C ALA A 94 -36.84 8.38 24.59
N PRO A 95 -36.93 9.31 23.63
CA PRO A 95 -35.76 10.05 23.15
C PRO A 95 -35.23 11.01 24.22
N GLY A 96 -33.91 11.14 24.35
CA GLY A 96 -33.33 12.00 25.39
C GLY A 96 -31.84 11.80 25.64
N LEU A 97 -31.33 12.50 26.66
CA LEU A 97 -29.95 12.37 27.15
C LEU A 97 -29.86 11.30 28.24
N TYR A 98 -28.89 10.41 28.10
CA TYR A 98 -28.67 9.29 29.02
C TYR A 98 -27.23 9.27 29.52
N THR A 99 -27.06 9.03 30.81
CA THR A 99 -25.76 8.88 31.46
C THR A 99 -25.48 7.40 31.66
N LEU A 100 -24.44 6.89 30.99
CA LEU A 100 -24.11 5.46 30.92
C LEU A 100 -22.69 5.20 31.42
N ALA A 101 -22.35 3.93 31.65
CA ALA A 101 -20.99 3.52 31.97
C ALA A 101 -20.04 3.73 30.78
N VAL A 102 -18.74 3.94 31.07
CA VAL A 102 -17.72 4.21 30.04
C VAL A 102 -17.55 3.10 29.01
N ASP A 103 -17.97 1.87 29.33
CA ASP A 103 -17.93 0.71 28.46
C ASP A 103 -19.29 0.34 27.85
N ALA A 104 -20.30 1.20 28.04
CA ALA A 104 -21.64 1.01 27.51
C ALA A 104 -21.67 0.93 25.98
N ARG A 105 -22.62 0.15 25.48
CA ARG A 105 -22.86 -0.08 24.05
C ARG A 105 -24.18 0.52 23.62
N VAL A 106 -24.39 0.59 22.31
CA VAL A 106 -25.65 1.05 21.71
C VAL A 106 -26.86 0.32 22.30
N GLY A 107 -26.76 -1.00 22.54
CA GLY A 107 -27.81 -1.76 23.22
C GLY A 107 -28.17 -1.21 24.61
N ASP A 108 -27.17 -0.87 25.43
CA ASP A 108 -27.39 -0.32 26.78
C ASP A 108 -28.07 1.06 26.73
N ALA A 109 -27.76 1.86 25.70
CA ALA A 109 -28.43 3.14 25.47
C ALA A 109 -29.88 2.97 25.01
N LEU A 110 -30.17 1.97 24.19
CA LEU A 110 -31.53 1.65 23.75
C LEU A 110 -32.38 1.12 24.91
N ASP A 111 -31.80 0.28 25.77
CA ASP A 111 -32.47 -0.22 26.98
C ASP A 111 -32.77 0.93 27.95
N ALA A 112 -31.83 1.86 28.14
CA ALA A 112 -32.03 3.07 28.94
C ALA A 112 -33.11 4.00 28.34
N ALA A 113 -33.24 4.03 27.01
CA ALA A 113 -34.29 4.75 26.29
C ALA A 113 -35.66 4.07 26.31
N GLY A 114 -35.82 2.98 27.08
CA GLY A 114 -37.08 2.24 27.21
C GLY A 114 -37.34 1.24 26.08
N GLY A 115 -36.30 0.90 25.31
CA GLY A 115 -36.37 -0.01 24.18
C GLY A 115 -36.79 0.67 22.87
N LEU A 116 -36.89 -0.15 21.83
CA LEU A 116 -37.21 0.27 20.47
C LEU A 116 -38.73 0.49 20.31
N GLY A 117 -39.11 1.49 19.53
CA GLY A 117 -40.50 1.72 19.14
C GLY A 117 -41.02 0.64 18.18
N GLU A 118 -42.34 0.49 18.10
CA GLU A 118 -43.00 -0.55 17.27
C GLU A 118 -42.63 -0.45 15.77
N ASP A 119 -42.28 0.74 15.31
CA ASP A 119 -41.94 1.03 13.91
C ASP A 119 -40.42 1.11 13.66
N ALA A 120 -39.58 0.67 14.61
CA ALA A 120 -38.13 0.79 14.54
C ALA A 120 -37.49 -0.26 13.61
N ASN A 121 -36.54 0.18 12.77
CA ASN A 121 -35.78 -0.73 11.90
C ASN A 121 -34.53 -1.29 12.61
N LEU A 122 -34.69 -2.47 13.20
CA LEU A 122 -33.64 -3.24 13.88
C LEU A 122 -32.43 -3.59 13.02
N VAL A 123 -32.63 -3.79 11.71
CA VAL A 123 -31.55 -4.25 10.81
C VAL A 123 -30.54 -3.14 10.54
N ALA A 124 -30.94 -1.88 10.74
CA ALA A 124 -30.12 -0.72 10.44
C ALA A 124 -29.14 -0.35 11.57
N ILE A 125 -29.15 -1.03 12.72
CA ILE A 125 -28.41 -0.61 13.92
C ILE A 125 -27.53 -1.72 14.48
N ASN A 126 -26.25 -1.42 14.65
CA ASN A 126 -25.31 -2.31 15.35
C ASN A 126 -25.37 -2.11 16.87
N GLN A 127 -26.20 -2.89 17.55
CA GLN A 127 -26.37 -2.80 19.01
C GLN A 127 -25.08 -3.11 19.80
N ALA A 128 -24.13 -3.81 19.18
CA ALA A 128 -22.85 -4.15 19.80
C ALA A 128 -21.82 -3.02 19.70
N GLU A 129 -22.10 -1.91 19.03
CA GLU A 129 -21.16 -0.79 18.93
C GLU A 129 -20.91 -0.14 20.31
N ARG A 130 -19.65 0.21 20.61
CA ARG A 130 -19.27 0.88 21.86
C ARG A 130 -19.59 2.37 21.77
N LEU A 131 -20.10 2.94 22.85
CA LEU A 131 -20.42 4.36 22.94
C LEU A 131 -19.25 5.15 23.54
N TRP A 132 -19.19 6.43 23.18
CA TRP A 132 -18.27 7.42 23.74
C TRP A 132 -19.05 8.64 24.23
N ASP A 133 -18.40 9.47 25.05
CA ASP A 133 -19.02 10.68 25.57
C ASP A 133 -19.38 11.66 24.45
N GLY A 134 -20.62 12.16 24.45
CA GLY A 134 -21.17 13.03 23.40
C GLY A 134 -21.67 12.30 22.15
N ALA A 135 -21.68 10.97 22.13
CA ALA A 135 -22.27 10.18 21.05
C ALA A 135 -23.79 10.42 20.93
N GLN A 136 -24.31 10.58 19.71
CA GLN A 136 -25.75 10.52 19.46
C GLN A 136 -26.12 9.21 18.75
N VAL A 137 -27.12 8.50 19.24
CA VAL A 137 -27.65 7.26 18.65
C VAL A 137 -28.95 7.61 17.94
N HIS A 138 -29.04 7.40 16.63
CA HIS A 138 -30.27 7.60 15.86
C HIS A 138 -30.88 6.26 15.41
N VAL A 139 -32.16 6.04 15.74
CA VAL A 139 -32.94 4.85 15.39
C VAL A 139 -33.94 5.19 14.28
N PRO A 140 -33.75 4.72 13.03
CA PRO A 140 -34.68 5.03 11.94
C PRO A 140 -36.00 4.24 12.04
N VAL A 141 -37.08 4.80 11.47
CA VAL A 141 -38.34 4.08 11.26
C VAL A 141 -38.28 3.22 9.98
N ILE A 142 -39.04 2.12 9.93
CA ILE A 142 -39.06 1.16 8.79
C ILE A 142 -39.41 1.82 7.43
N ALA A 143 -40.10 2.96 7.44
CA ALA A 143 -40.51 3.70 6.24
C ALA A 143 -39.72 5.01 5.97
N GLU A 144 -38.64 5.27 6.70
CA GLU A 144 -37.84 6.48 6.50
C GLU A 144 -37.06 6.40 5.18
N ILE A 145 -37.40 7.25 4.21
CA ILE A 145 -36.60 7.42 3.00
C ILE A 145 -35.33 8.15 3.43
N VAL A 146 -34.19 7.46 3.37
CA VAL A 146 -32.87 8.06 3.63
C VAL A 146 -32.58 9.10 2.55
N THR A 147 -33.01 10.34 2.77
CA THR A 147 -32.49 11.52 2.06
C THR A 147 -31.13 11.89 2.65
N GLU A 148 -30.19 12.38 1.83
CA GLU A 148 -28.79 12.68 2.22
C GLU A 148 -28.62 13.59 3.45
N ASP A 149 -29.67 14.31 3.88
CA ASP A 149 -29.68 15.17 5.07
C ASP A 149 -30.31 14.52 6.34
N ALA A 150 -30.75 13.25 6.26
CA ALA A 150 -31.28 12.53 7.42
C ALA A 150 -30.14 11.94 8.28
N PRO A 151 -30.22 12.00 9.62
CA PRO A 151 -29.21 11.40 10.48
C PRO A 151 -29.09 9.89 10.20
N SER A 152 -27.91 9.47 9.77
CA SER A 152 -27.61 8.07 9.45
C SER A 152 -27.94 7.18 10.65
N ALA A 153 -28.59 6.04 10.41
CA ALA A 153 -28.84 5.04 11.43
C ALA A 153 -27.52 4.61 12.09
N GLY A 154 -27.39 4.79 13.41
CA GLY A 154 -26.17 4.51 14.15
C GLY A 154 -25.70 5.65 15.04
N VAL A 155 -24.42 5.57 15.46
CA VAL A 155 -23.80 6.56 16.33
C VAL A 155 -23.24 7.73 15.49
N SER A 156 -23.84 8.91 15.60
CA SER A 156 -23.39 10.16 14.98
C SER A 156 -23.13 11.20 16.06
N GLY A 157 -21.94 11.79 16.13
CA GLY A 157 -21.62 12.84 17.10
C GLY A 157 -20.17 13.26 16.97
N GLY A 158 -19.95 14.47 16.45
CA GLY A 158 -18.67 15.18 16.45
C GLY A 158 -17.49 14.44 15.83
N GLU A 159 -17.47 14.29 14.51
CA GLU A 159 -16.19 14.19 13.80
C GLU A 159 -15.35 15.45 14.10
N PRO A 160 -14.02 15.33 14.26
CA PRO A 160 -13.15 16.50 14.13
C PRO A 160 -13.47 17.18 12.79
N PRO A 161 -13.42 18.52 12.70
CA PRO A 161 -13.92 19.26 11.54
C PRO A 161 -13.36 18.69 10.24
N GLN A 162 -14.23 18.07 9.44
CA GLN A 162 -13.93 17.64 8.07
C GLN A 162 -13.69 18.91 7.24
N ILE A 163 -12.43 19.15 6.88
CA ILE A 163 -12.03 20.27 6.04
C ILE A 163 -12.61 20.02 4.64
N VAL A 164 -13.62 20.80 4.27
CA VAL A 164 -14.15 20.90 2.91
C VAL A 164 -13.01 21.26 1.96
N ALA A 165 -12.84 20.48 0.90
CA ALA A 165 -11.78 20.65 -0.10
C ALA A 165 -11.84 22.02 -0.81
N PRO A 166 -10.75 22.80 -0.84
CA PRO A 166 -10.51 23.78 -1.88
C PRO A 166 -9.85 23.12 -3.09
N ALA A 167 -10.01 23.73 -4.26
CA ALA A 167 -9.52 23.27 -5.55
C ALA A 167 -7.99 23.07 -5.55
N GLY A 168 -7.54 21.87 -5.91
CA GLY A 168 -6.12 21.53 -6.02
C GLY A 168 -5.35 22.41 -7.02
N SER A 169 -4.08 22.66 -6.70
CA SER A 169 -3.14 23.46 -7.48
C SER A 169 -3.11 23.09 -8.98
N ALA A 170 -3.30 24.11 -9.82
CA ALA A 170 -3.48 24.05 -11.27
C ALA A 170 -2.33 23.43 -12.08
N ASN A 171 -1.24 22.99 -11.44
CA ASN A 171 -0.04 22.49 -12.11
C ASN A 171 0.30 21.01 -11.80
N GLY A 172 -0.54 20.30 -11.04
CA GLY A 172 -0.38 18.86 -10.75
C GLY A 172 0.90 18.49 -9.97
N ARG A 173 1.65 19.49 -9.48
CA ARG A 173 2.84 19.33 -8.64
C ARG A 173 2.50 19.84 -7.25
N VAL A 174 2.51 18.93 -6.28
CA VAL A 174 2.28 19.22 -4.87
C VAL A 174 3.63 19.58 -4.23
N ASN A 175 3.75 20.79 -3.68
CA ASN A 175 4.96 21.24 -3.01
C ASN A 175 4.92 20.78 -1.55
N ILE A 176 5.73 19.78 -1.20
CA ILE A 176 5.76 19.15 0.14
C ILE A 176 5.97 20.16 1.28
N ASN A 177 6.65 21.30 1.05
CA ASN A 177 6.90 22.28 2.10
C ASN A 177 5.71 23.22 2.36
N THR A 178 4.73 23.27 1.44
CA THR A 178 3.60 24.21 1.50
C THR A 178 2.24 23.56 1.27
N ALA A 179 2.22 22.25 1.00
CA ALA A 179 1.00 21.52 0.68
C ALA A 179 0.10 21.39 1.90
N ASP A 180 -1.19 21.61 1.70
CA ASP A 180 -2.20 21.32 2.71
C ASP A 180 -2.56 19.82 2.73
N VAL A 181 -3.35 19.42 3.72
CA VAL A 181 -3.75 18.01 3.90
C VAL A 181 -4.53 17.49 2.68
N ALA A 182 -5.27 18.33 1.97
CA ALA A 182 -6.03 17.96 0.78
C ALA A 182 -5.11 17.71 -0.44
N GLU A 183 -4.05 18.52 -0.60
CA GLU A 183 -3.06 18.33 -1.66
C GLU A 183 -2.20 17.09 -1.42
N LEU A 184 -1.82 16.81 -0.17
CA LEU A 184 -1.07 15.60 0.19
C LEU A 184 -1.89 14.32 -0.02
N THR A 185 -3.21 14.39 0.17
CA THR A 185 -4.13 13.24 -0.01
C THR A 185 -4.49 12.98 -1.48
N SER A 186 -4.22 13.93 -2.36
CA SER A 186 -4.35 13.73 -3.81
C SER A 186 -3.23 12.87 -4.42
N LEU A 187 -2.16 12.58 -3.67
CA LEU A 187 -1.06 11.75 -4.13
C LEU A 187 -1.48 10.27 -4.14
N PRO A 188 -1.62 9.64 -5.32
CA PRO A 188 -2.01 8.24 -5.37
C PRO A 188 -0.90 7.35 -4.81
N GLY A 189 -1.29 6.43 -3.92
CA GLY A 189 -0.46 5.31 -3.50
C GLY A 189 -0.35 4.26 -4.60
N ILE A 190 0.51 4.51 -5.59
CA ILE A 190 0.67 3.64 -6.77
C ILE A 190 1.55 2.42 -6.49
N GLY A 191 2.25 2.40 -5.35
CA GLY A 191 3.23 1.38 -4.98
C GLY A 191 4.49 1.39 -5.86
N ALA A 192 5.57 0.78 -5.35
CA ALA A 192 6.89 0.80 -5.98
C ALA A 192 6.88 0.26 -7.42
N THR A 193 6.25 -0.90 -7.63
CA THR A 193 6.23 -1.58 -8.93
C THR A 193 5.54 -0.74 -10.01
N THR A 194 4.37 -0.17 -9.71
CA THR A 194 3.64 0.65 -10.69
C THR A 194 4.38 1.94 -10.99
N ALA A 195 4.91 2.60 -9.96
CA ALA A 195 5.66 3.85 -10.14
C ALA A 195 6.89 3.64 -11.04
N SER A 196 7.67 2.58 -10.82
CA SER A 196 8.81 2.24 -11.66
C SER A 196 8.40 1.91 -13.09
N LEU A 197 7.34 1.12 -13.31
CA LEU A 197 6.89 0.75 -14.65
C LEU A 197 6.33 1.94 -15.44
N VAL A 198 5.55 2.81 -14.79
CA VAL A 198 5.01 4.03 -15.42
C VAL A 198 6.14 5.00 -15.75
N SER A 199 7.07 5.22 -14.82
CA SER A 199 8.24 6.08 -15.04
C SER A 199 9.11 5.56 -16.19
N TYR A 200 9.34 4.24 -16.25
CA TYR A 200 10.05 3.60 -17.37
C TYR A 200 9.34 3.82 -18.72
N ALA A 201 8.01 3.62 -18.75
CA ALA A 201 7.23 3.77 -19.97
C ALA A 201 7.25 5.23 -20.47
N GLU A 202 7.16 6.20 -19.57
CA GLU A 202 7.21 7.61 -19.92
C GLU A 202 8.62 8.05 -20.36
N ALA A 203 9.66 7.57 -19.67
CA ALA A 203 11.05 7.76 -20.09
C ALA A 203 11.30 7.21 -21.49
N LYS A 204 10.78 6.01 -21.80
CA LYS A 204 10.89 5.41 -23.14
C LYS A 204 10.18 6.25 -24.20
N ARG A 205 9.02 6.83 -23.88
CA ARG A 205 8.20 7.61 -24.81
C ARG A 205 8.82 8.97 -25.13
N THR A 206 9.50 9.57 -24.17
CA THR A 206 10.07 10.92 -24.25
C THR A 206 11.55 10.94 -24.63
N SER A 207 12.30 9.87 -24.38
CA SER A 207 13.74 9.81 -24.64
C SER A 207 14.07 9.82 -26.14
N PRO A 208 15.08 10.60 -26.57
CA PRO A 208 15.67 10.51 -27.91
C PRO A 208 16.20 9.12 -28.25
N ASN A 209 16.65 8.35 -27.23
CA ASN A 209 17.28 7.04 -27.37
C ASN A 209 16.30 5.87 -27.18
N ARG A 210 15.00 6.07 -27.48
CA ARG A 210 13.91 5.10 -27.26
C ARG A 210 14.17 3.67 -27.76
N GLU A 211 15.03 3.50 -28.78
CA GLU A 211 15.37 2.21 -29.40
C GLU A 211 16.28 1.33 -28.52
N ARG A 212 17.04 1.96 -27.61
CA ARG A 212 17.95 1.28 -26.69
C ARG A 212 17.26 0.82 -25.40
N PHE A 213 16.00 1.21 -25.19
CA PHE A 213 15.20 0.75 -24.05
C PHE A 213 14.94 -0.75 -24.14
N GLY A 214 15.32 -1.48 -23.08
CA GLY A 214 15.30 -2.94 -23.03
C GLY A 214 16.67 -3.58 -23.32
N GLN A 215 17.65 -2.76 -23.75
CA GLN A 215 19.03 -3.17 -24.01
C GLN A 215 20.02 -2.55 -22.99
N GLY A 216 19.51 -2.06 -21.86
CA GLY A 216 20.32 -1.42 -20.81
C GLY A 216 20.52 0.09 -20.96
N GLU A 217 19.61 0.81 -21.63
CA GLU A 217 19.64 2.28 -21.68
C GLU A 217 19.60 2.90 -20.26
N PRO A 218 20.62 3.71 -19.85
CA PRO A 218 20.71 4.29 -18.52
C PRO A 218 19.50 5.12 -18.11
N ASP A 219 18.90 5.88 -19.02
CA ASP A 219 17.72 6.72 -18.74
C ASP A 219 16.55 5.90 -18.18
N GLY A 220 16.35 4.68 -18.70
CA GLY A 220 15.29 3.79 -18.23
C GLY A 220 15.54 3.28 -16.81
N ILE A 221 16.81 2.99 -16.47
CA ILE A 221 17.20 2.53 -15.13
C ILE A 221 17.05 3.68 -14.14
N LEU A 222 17.60 4.85 -14.47
CA LEU A 222 17.51 6.04 -13.63
C LEU A 222 16.06 6.44 -13.36
N ALA A 223 15.22 6.46 -14.40
CA ALA A 223 13.80 6.80 -14.26
C ALA A 223 13.07 5.81 -13.34
N SER A 224 13.31 4.50 -13.51
CA SER A 224 12.64 3.45 -12.74
C SER A 224 13.06 3.44 -11.26
N GLU A 225 14.37 3.56 -11.00
CA GLU A 225 14.92 3.53 -9.64
C GLU A 225 14.67 4.83 -8.88
N THR A 226 14.68 5.98 -9.58
CA THR A 226 14.30 7.25 -8.96
C THR A 226 12.83 7.23 -8.58
N ALA A 227 11.95 6.70 -9.44
CA ALA A 227 10.53 6.55 -9.13
C ALA A 227 10.30 5.60 -7.95
N ASN A 228 11.00 4.46 -7.92
CA ASN A 228 10.94 3.51 -6.80
C ASN A 228 11.27 4.20 -5.46
N ASN A 229 12.41 4.90 -5.42
CA ASN A 229 12.84 5.61 -4.21
C ASN A 229 11.91 6.76 -3.81
N ALA A 230 11.19 7.36 -4.75
CA ALA A 230 10.23 8.42 -4.47
C ALA A 230 8.90 7.90 -3.87
N VAL A 231 8.55 6.61 -4.06
CA VAL A 231 7.26 6.06 -3.59
C VAL A 231 7.13 6.12 -2.07
N THR A 232 8.21 5.85 -1.34
CA THR A 232 8.17 5.72 0.13
C THR A 232 7.54 6.94 0.81
N ALA A 233 7.92 8.15 0.39
CA ALA A 233 7.35 9.38 0.95
C ALA A 233 5.87 9.56 0.56
N GLY A 234 5.53 9.28 -0.70
CA GLY A 234 4.15 9.40 -1.21
C GLY A 234 3.18 8.39 -0.59
N ALA A 235 3.66 7.20 -0.22
CA ALA A 235 2.85 6.17 0.44
C ALA A 235 2.71 6.40 1.95
N LEU A 236 3.75 6.91 2.63
CA LEU A 236 3.74 7.08 4.08
C LEU A 236 2.82 8.21 4.56
N VAL A 237 2.73 9.32 3.84
CA VAL A 237 1.94 10.49 4.30
C VAL A 237 0.46 10.14 4.48
N PRO A 238 -0.26 9.58 3.48
CA PRO A 238 -1.65 9.17 3.66
C PRO A 238 -1.80 8.04 4.70
N THR A 239 -0.85 7.11 4.74
CA THR A 239 -0.87 5.98 5.67
C THR A 239 -0.83 6.45 7.12
N LEU A 240 0.08 7.37 7.45
CA LEU A 240 0.25 7.84 8.82
C LEU A 240 -0.79 8.88 9.21
N ALA A 241 -1.17 9.77 8.27
CA ALA A 241 -2.11 10.86 8.54
C ALA A 241 -3.57 10.42 8.54
N LEU A 242 -3.94 9.41 7.75
CA LEU A 242 -5.34 8.98 7.59
C LEU A 242 -5.58 7.51 7.94
N GLY A 243 -4.53 6.73 8.22
CA GLY A 243 -4.68 5.30 8.41
C GLY A 243 -4.98 4.52 7.13
N VAL A 244 -4.88 5.15 5.95
CA VAL A 244 -5.17 4.53 4.66
C VAL A 244 -3.86 4.12 3.98
N PRO A 245 -3.58 2.81 3.84
CA PRO A 245 -2.32 2.36 3.26
C PRO A 245 -2.20 2.75 1.79
N GLY A 246 -1.03 3.30 1.42
CA GLY A 246 -0.70 3.68 0.04
C GLY A 246 -0.12 2.54 -0.80
N ASP A 247 0.35 1.47 -0.19
CA ASP A 247 0.89 0.27 -0.85
C ASP A 247 0.88 -0.94 0.11
N PRO A 248 1.21 -2.16 -0.35
CA PRO A 248 1.23 -3.34 0.52
C PRO A 248 2.21 -3.23 1.70
N ILE A 249 3.31 -2.49 1.55
CA ILE A 249 4.36 -2.36 2.59
C ILE A 249 3.82 -1.48 3.73
N THR A 250 3.18 -0.37 3.39
CA THR A 250 2.53 0.54 4.32
C THR A 250 1.30 -0.10 5.01
N ALA A 251 0.60 -1.03 4.36
CA ALA A 251 -0.44 -1.83 5.01
C ALA A 251 0.11 -2.75 6.11
N VAL A 252 1.24 -3.41 5.85
CA VAL A 252 1.95 -4.23 6.87
C VAL A 252 2.42 -3.34 8.02
N MET A 253 2.94 -2.15 7.72
CA MET A 253 3.31 -1.16 8.73
C MET A 253 2.10 -0.74 9.58
N LEU A 254 0.94 -0.53 8.95
CA LEU A 254 -0.31 -0.23 9.66
C LEU A 254 -0.63 -1.34 10.67
N GLY A 255 -0.59 -2.60 10.23
CA GLY A 255 -0.79 -3.75 11.08
C GLY A 255 0.22 -3.82 12.25
N ALA A 256 1.48 -3.49 11.99
CA ALA A 256 2.51 -3.42 13.03
C ALA A 256 2.24 -2.32 14.07
N LEU A 257 1.78 -1.15 13.64
CA LEU A 257 1.37 -0.06 14.54
C LEU A 257 0.15 -0.47 15.37
N THR A 258 -0.85 -1.10 14.74
CA THR A 258 -2.05 -1.58 15.45
C THR A 258 -1.73 -2.67 16.48
N ILE A 259 -0.77 -3.57 16.19
CA ILE A 259 -0.28 -4.56 17.17
C ILE A 259 0.35 -3.88 18.39
N GLN A 260 0.97 -2.72 18.20
CA GLN A 260 1.53 -1.89 19.28
C GLN A 260 0.49 -0.97 19.92
N ASN A 261 -0.80 -1.14 19.61
CA ASN A 261 -1.92 -0.28 20.04
C ASN A 261 -1.77 1.19 19.61
N ILE A 262 -1.05 1.44 18.51
CA ILE A 262 -0.91 2.77 17.93
C ILE A 262 -1.89 2.88 16.76
N THR A 263 -2.83 3.82 16.86
CA THR A 263 -3.81 4.09 15.81
C THR A 263 -3.28 5.19 14.88
N PRO A 264 -3.01 4.90 13.59
CA PRO A 264 -2.64 5.93 12.64
C PRO A 264 -3.82 6.86 12.33
N GLY A 265 -3.52 8.12 12.04
CA GLY A 265 -4.52 9.17 11.89
C GLY A 265 -3.97 10.54 12.31
N PRO A 266 -4.78 11.61 12.24
CA PRO A 266 -4.31 12.94 12.61
C PRO A 266 -3.89 13.03 14.09
N GLN A 267 -4.54 12.24 14.95
CA GLN A 267 -4.22 12.15 16.38
C GLN A 267 -2.83 11.55 16.65
N LEU A 268 -2.30 10.71 15.74
CA LEU A 268 -0.94 10.15 15.85
C LEU A 268 0.13 11.26 15.97
N PHE A 269 -0.06 12.37 15.25
CA PHE A 269 0.87 13.50 15.25
C PHE A 269 0.77 14.35 16.52
N VAL A 270 -0.34 14.23 17.26
CA VAL A 270 -0.61 14.95 18.50
C VAL A 270 -0.21 14.12 19.71
N GLU A 271 -0.74 12.90 19.81
CA GLU A 271 -0.54 12.00 20.96
C GLU A 271 0.82 11.30 20.93
N HIS A 272 1.34 11.02 19.74
CA HIS A 272 2.59 10.29 19.53
C HIS A 272 3.61 11.11 18.72
N ARG A 273 3.69 12.42 19.04
CA ARG A 273 4.59 13.36 18.36
C ARG A 273 6.05 12.90 18.35
N ASP A 274 6.54 12.38 19.47
CA ASP A 274 7.93 11.89 19.57
C ASP A 274 8.17 10.70 18.66
N LEU A 275 7.21 9.79 18.55
CA LEU A 275 7.28 8.64 17.64
C LEU A 275 7.32 9.08 16.18
N MET A 276 6.52 10.09 15.79
CA MET A 276 6.57 10.67 14.45
C MET A 276 7.90 11.34 14.14
N LEU A 277 8.46 12.10 15.09
CA LEU A 277 9.79 12.70 14.94
C LEU A 277 10.87 11.63 14.80
N TYR A 278 10.84 10.57 15.62
CA TYR A 278 11.75 9.44 15.50
C TYR A 278 11.59 8.72 14.17
N LEU A 279 10.36 8.54 13.68
CA LEU A 279 10.09 7.91 12.39
C LEU A 279 10.69 8.74 11.25
N PHE A 280 10.49 10.06 11.23
CA PHE A 280 11.05 10.93 10.19
C PHE A 280 12.58 10.99 10.25
N MET A 281 13.15 11.08 11.45
CA MET A 281 14.61 11.02 11.63
C MET A 281 15.18 9.67 11.21
N ALA A 282 14.50 8.57 11.53
CA ALA A 282 14.88 7.23 11.11
C ALA A 282 14.77 7.09 9.58
N LEU A 283 13.74 7.63 8.94
CA LEU A 283 13.60 7.61 7.49
C LEU A 283 14.76 8.35 6.79
N ALA A 284 15.14 9.52 7.33
CA ALA A 284 16.30 10.26 6.85
C ALA A 284 17.61 9.48 7.05
N ALA A 285 17.79 8.88 8.24
CA ALA A 285 18.96 8.07 8.54
C ALA A 285 19.05 6.82 7.67
N VAL A 286 17.94 6.11 7.44
CA VAL A 286 17.86 4.93 6.57
C VAL A 286 18.27 5.27 5.15
N ASN A 287 17.86 6.41 4.60
CA ASN A 287 18.29 6.84 3.27
C ASN A 287 19.81 7.08 3.20
N LEU A 288 20.41 7.65 4.25
CA LEU A 288 21.86 7.86 4.33
C LEU A 288 22.61 6.52 4.44
N VAL A 289 22.10 5.60 5.26
CA VAL A 289 22.64 4.23 5.39
C VAL A 289 22.48 3.47 4.08
N MET A 290 21.34 3.59 3.40
CA MET A 290 21.07 2.98 2.12
C MET A 290 22.04 3.50 1.05
N PHE A 291 22.36 4.79 1.04
CA PHE A 291 23.38 5.33 0.16
C PHE A 291 24.77 4.72 0.44
N ALA A 292 25.19 4.63 1.71
CA ALA A 292 26.47 4.04 2.09
C ALA A 292 26.54 2.54 1.76
N MET A 293 25.48 1.79 2.04
CA MET A 293 25.34 0.38 1.68
C MET A 293 25.33 0.19 0.16
N GLY A 294 24.57 1.02 -0.57
CA GLY A 294 24.49 0.97 -2.02
C GLY A 294 25.86 1.24 -2.65
N ALA A 295 26.58 2.26 -2.20
CA ALA A 295 27.92 2.58 -2.68
C ALA A 295 28.93 1.44 -2.42
N THR A 296 28.87 0.79 -1.25
CA THR A 296 29.78 -0.29 -0.89
C THR A 296 29.44 -1.63 -1.54
N LEU A 297 28.14 -1.92 -1.74
CA LEU A 297 27.66 -3.19 -2.31
C LEU A 297 27.51 -3.15 -3.84
N ALA A 298 27.43 -1.97 -4.48
CA ALA A 298 27.31 -1.86 -5.94
C ALA A 298 28.41 -2.63 -6.72
N PRO A 299 29.70 -2.64 -6.31
CA PRO A 299 30.72 -3.46 -6.95
C PRO A 299 30.49 -4.97 -6.81
N LEU A 300 29.85 -5.40 -5.72
CA LEU A 300 29.49 -6.80 -5.50
C LEU A 300 28.32 -7.21 -6.40
N PHE A 301 27.25 -6.42 -6.42
CA PHE A 301 26.09 -6.70 -7.26
C PHE A 301 26.42 -6.63 -8.75
N SER A 302 27.21 -5.64 -9.18
CA SER A 302 27.66 -5.57 -10.58
C SER A 302 28.48 -6.77 -11.02
N ARG A 303 29.22 -7.44 -10.11
CA ARG A 303 29.87 -8.73 -10.41
C ARG A 303 28.89 -9.88 -10.50
N ALA A 304 27.89 -9.93 -9.61
CA ALA A 304 26.83 -10.94 -9.68
C ALA A 304 26.02 -10.85 -10.99
N LEU A 305 25.78 -9.63 -11.51
CA LEU A 305 25.12 -9.43 -12.80
C LEU A 305 25.94 -9.91 -14.02
N ARG A 306 27.23 -10.22 -13.86
CA ARG A 306 28.06 -10.82 -14.92
C ARG A 306 27.91 -12.33 -15.02
N LEU A 307 27.14 -12.95 -14.14
CA LEU A 307 26.83 -14.38 -14.24
C LEU A 307 26.09 -14.66 -15.56
N PRO A 308 26.25 -15.86 -16.14
CA PRO A 308 25.55 -16.22 -17.35
C PRO A 308 24.03 -16.10 -17.13
N GLU A 309 23.35 -15.44 -18.07
CA GLU A 309 21.91 -15.14 -18.00
C GLU A 309 21.03 -16.34 -17.61
N PRO A 310 21.26 -17.58 -18.11
CA PRO A 310 20.47 -18.74 -17.70
C PRO A 310 20.56 -19.04 -16.19
N LEU A 311 21.71 -18.81 -15.57
CA LEU A 311 21.93 -19.06 -14.15
C LEU A 311 21.25 -17.99 -13.30
N LEU A 312 21.31 -16.73 -13.74
CA LEU A 312 20.55 -15.62 -13.16
C LEU A 312 19.05 -15.90 -13.21
N LEU A 313 18.52 -16.28 -14.37
CA LEU A 313 17.11 -16.61 -14.53
C LEU A 313 16.69 -17.81 -13.68
N ALA A 314 17.51 -18.86 -13.59
CA ALA A 314 17.22 -20.01 -12.73
C ALA A 314 17.11 -19.61 -11.26
N VAL A 315 18.06 -18.81 -10.76
CA VAL A 315 18.01 -18.29 -9.38
C VAL A 315 16.78 -17.42 -9.15
N VAL A 316 16.45 -16.53 -10.11
CA VAL A 316 15.25 -15.68 -10.03
C VAL A 316 13.98 -16.52 -9.97
N VAL A 317 13.84 -17.53 -10.82
CA VAL A 317 12.64 -18.41 -10.81
C VAL A 317 12.51 -19.13 -9.47
N VAL A 318 13.61 -19.68 -8.93
CA VAL A 318 13.60 -20.33 -7.61
C VAL A 318 13.18 -19.34 -6.51
N LEU A 319 13.76 -18.14 -6.50
CA LEU A 319 13.42 -17.11 -5.52
C LEU A 319 11.98 -16.63 -5.64
N VAL A 320 11.45 -16.50 -6.86
CA VAL A 320 10.05 -16.10 -7.09
C VAL A 320 9.11 -17.19 -6.61
N VAL A 321 9.39 -18.47 -6.89
CA VAL A 321 8.57 -19.59 -6.39
C VAL A 321 8.58 -19.64 -4.86
N ILE A 322 9.76 -19.56 -4.23
CA ILE A 322 9.87 -19.55 -2.76
C ILE A 322 9.17 -18.31 -2.18
N GLY A 323 9.38 -17.14 -2.76
CA GLY A 323 8.79 -15.89 -2.32
C GLY A 323 7.27 -15.89 -2.40
N THR A 324 6.71 -16.26 -3.56
CA THR A 324 5.26 -16.38 -3.75
C THR A 324 4.63 -17.37 -2.77
N TYR A 325 5.25 -18.54 -2.58
CA TYR A 325 4.75 -19.51 -1.61
C TYR A 325 4.85 -19.02 -0.17
N SER A 326 5.92 -18.29 0.20
CA SER A 326 6.17 -17.86 1.56
C SER A 326 5.19 -16.81 2.09
N VAL A 327 4.51 -16.05 1.22
CA VAL A 327 3.58 -15.00 1.65
C VAL A 327 2.30 -15.60 2.24
N ASN A 328 1.66 -16.53 1.52
CA ASN A 328 0.36 -17.09 1.91
C ASN A 328 0.38 -18.60 2.16
N ASN A 329 1.53 -19.27 2.02
CA ASN A 329 1.68 -20.73 2.09
C ASN A 329 0.68 -21.47 1.17
N SER A 330 0.40 -20.89 0.00
CA SER A 330 -0.67 -21.30 -0.92
C SER A 330 -0.12 -21.92 -2.20
N MET A 331 -0.55 -23.15 -2.49
CA MET A 331 -0.26 -23.82 -3.77
C MET A 331 -0.98 -23.15 -4.94
N PHE A 332 -2.13 -22.53 -4.70
CA PHE A 332 -2.87 -21.81 -5.73
C PHE A 332 -2.06 -20.63 -6.28
N ASP A 333 -1.36 -19.90 -5.39
CA ASP A 333 -0.53 -18.75 -5.77
C ASP A 333 0.61 -19.18 -6.70
N LEU A 334 1.15 -20.39 -6.53
CA LEU A 334 2.14 -20.97 -7.43
C LEU A 334 1.55 -21.35 -8.79
N ILE A 335 0.33 -21.88 -8.82
CA ILE A 335 -0.38 -22.16 -10.09
C ILE A 335 -0.61 -20.87 -10.87
N VAL A 336 -1.06 -19.81 -10.18
CA VAL A 336 -1.23 -18.48 -10.78
C VAL A 336 0.11 -17.92 -11.26
N LEU A 337 1.18 -18.06 -10.49
CA LEU A 337 2.53 -17.64 -10.88
C LEU A 337 2.98 -18.30 -12.20
N PHE A 338 2.91 -19.63 -12.30
CA PHE A 338 3.32 -20.34 -13.51
C PHE A 338 2.37 -20.06 -14.68
N GLY A 339 1.06 -19.99 -14.42
CA GLY A 339 0.06 -19.64 -15.43
C GLY A 339 0.27 -18.24 -16.01
N ALA A 340 0.54 -17.24 -15.15
CA ALA A 340 0.88 -15.89 -15.58
C ALA A 340 2.22 -15.84 -16.34
N GLY A 341 3.20 -16.67 -15.95
CA GLY A 341 4.46 -16.82 -16.69
C GLY A 341 4.23 -17.33 -18.12
N VAL A 342 3.41 -18.37 -18.29
CA VAL A 342 3.03 -18.91 -19.61
C VAL A 342 2.25 -17.88 -20.43
N LEU A 343 1.29 -17.18 -19.81
CA LEU A 343 0.54 -16.10 -20.46
C LEU A 343 1.47 -14.98 -20.94
N GLY A 344 2.41 -14.56 -20.09
CA GLY A 344 3.41 -13.54 -20.41
C GLY A 344 4.32 -13.97 -21.56
N PHE A 345 4.74 -15.24 -21.59
CA PHE A 345 5.47 -15.80 -22.72
C PHE A 345 4.66 -15.74 -24.02
N GLY A 346 3.37 -16.12 -23.97
CA GLY A 346 2.47 -16.00 -25.12
C GLY A 346 2.33 -14.56 -25.62
N LEU A 347 2.09 -13.60 -24.72
CA LEU A 347 1.99 -12.17 -25.07
C LEU A 347 3.26 -11.66 -25.77
N ARG A 348 4.44 -12.05 -25.27
CA ARG A 348 5.73 -11.71 -25.88
C ARG A 348 5.88 -12.35 -27.26
N TRP A 349 5.43 -13.59 -27.44
CA TRP A 349 5.46 -14.29 -28.73
C TRP A 349 4.63 -13.58 -29.81
N PHE A 350 3.46 -13.06 -29.45
CA PHE A 350 2.60 -12.30 -30.36
C PHE A 350 3.03 -10.83 -30.55
N GLY A 351 4.16 -10.41 -29.99
CA GLY A 351 4.68 -9.06 -30.14
C GLY A 351 3.95 -8.01 -29.30
N PHE A 352 3.13 -8.41 -28.32
CA PHE A 352 2.54 -7.47 -27.38
C PHE A 352 3.60 -6.94 -26.41
N PRO A 353 3.63 -5.62 -26.16
CA PRO A 353 4.52 -5.06 -25.16
C PRO A 353 4.04 -5.47 -23.77
N LEU A 354 4.88 -6.20 -23.02
CA LEU A 354 4.52 -6.72 -21.70
C LEU A 354 4.28 -5.61 -20.67
N ALA A 355 5.07 -4.53 -20.74
CA ALA A 355 5.01 -3.45 -19.74
C ALA A 355 3.62 -2.79 -19.63
N PRO A 356 2.94 -2.35 -20.72
CA PRO A 356 1.56 -1.84 -20.65
C PRO A 356 0.55 -2.84 -20.09
N VAL A 357 0.69 -4.14 -20.38
CA VAL A 357 -0.23 -5.17 -19.87
C VAL A 357 -0.09 -5.31 -18.36
N VAL A 358 1.14 -5.38 -17.86
CA VAL A 358 1.42 -5.45 -16.42
C VAL A 358 0.93 -4.18 -15.72
N ILE A 359 1.15 -3.00 -16.30
CA ILE A 359 0.63 -1.73 -15.75
C ILE A 359 -0.89 -1.79 -15.64
N GLY A 360 -1.60 -2.19 -16.70
CA GLY A 360 -3.07 -2.29 -16.68
C GLY A 360 -3.58 -3.26 -15.62
N PHE A 361 -2.93 -4.42 -15.47
CA PHE A 361 -3.27 -5.41 -14.46
C PHE A 361 -3.08 -4.88 -13.04
N VAL A 362 -1.93 -4.26 -12.75
CA VAL A 362 -1.62 -3.73 -11.42
C VAL A 362 -2.51 -2.53 -11.06
N LEU A 363 -2.89 -1.70 -12.04
CA LEU A 363 -3.76 -0.54 -11.82
C LEU A 363 -5.24 -0.90 -11.70
N SER A 364 -5.64 -2.09 -12.16
CA SER A 364 -7.04 -2.53 -12.19
C SER A 364 -7.76 -2.44 -10.83
N PRO A 365 -7.18 -2.90 -9.70
CA PRO A 365 -7.86 -2.82 -8.40
C PRO A 365 -8.07 -1.37 -7.94
N MET A 366 -7.12 -0.48 -8.25
CA MET A 366 -7.24 0.94 -7.93
C MET A 366 -8.35 1.61 -8.74
N ILE A 367 -8.44 1.27 -10.03
CA ILE A 367 -9.50 1.76 -10.91
C ILE A 367 -10.86 1.25 -10.42
N GLU A 368 -10.99 -0.04 -10.13
CA GLU A 368 -12.24 -0.65 -9.67
C GLU A 368 -12.71 -0.05 -8.33
N SER A 369 -11.82 0.09 -7.36
CA SER A 369 -12.16 0.68 -6.06
C SER A 369 -12.55 2.16 -6.19
N SER A 370 -11.83 2.93 -6.99
CA SER A 370 -12.14 4.35 -7.24
C SER A 370 -13.44 4.51 -8.03
N PHE A 371 -13.67 3.65 -9.01
CA PHE A 371 -14.90 3.64 -9.81
C PHE A 371 -16.10 3.27 -8.95
N ARG A 372 -16.01 2.22 -8.13
CA ARG A 372 -17.03 1.82 -7.18
C ARG A 372 -17.36 2.94 -6.20
N ARG A 373 -16.33 3.57 -5.63
CA ARG A 373 -16.51 4.73 -4.74
C ARG A 373 -17.22 5.88 -5.46
N GLY A 374 -16.82 6.18 -6.69
CA GLY A 374 -17.46 7.19 -7.53
C GLY A 374 -18.93 6.87 -7.83
N MET A 375 -19.25 5.60 -8.11
CA MET A 375 -20.62 5.14 -8.34
C MET A 375 -21.48 5.30 -7.08
N ILE A 376 -20.96 4.93 -5.91
CA ILE A 376 -21.66 5.14 -4.63
C ILE A 376 -21.95 6.63 -4.39
N LEU A 377 -20.95 7.50 -4.60
CA LEU A 377 -21.08 8.95 -4.45
C LEU A 377 -22.01 9.63 -5.48
N THR A 378 -22.38 8.92 -6.54
CA THR A 378 -23.28 9.41 -7.60
C THR A 378 -24.64 8.70 -7.58
N GLY A 379 -24.97 8.00 -6.48
CA GLY A 379 -26.23 7.27 -6.33
C GLY A 379 -26.36 6.11 -7.33
N GLU A 380 -25.26 5.40 -7.58
CA GLU A 380 -25.14 4.31 -8.55
C GLU A 380 -25.42 4.70 -10.02
N SER A 381 -25.42 6.01 -10.31
CA SER A 381 -25.70 6.52 -11.64
C SER A 381 -24.42 6.89 -12.39
N PHE A 382 -24.12 6.15 -13.47
CA PHE A 382 -22.95 6.47 -14.33
C PHE A 382 -23.10 7.87 -14.98
N ALA A 383 -24.33 8.31 -15.22
CA ALA A 383 -24.61 9.65 -15.72
C ALA A 383 -24.19 10.75 -14.72
N GLY A 384 -24.16 10.47 -13.42
CA GLY A 384 -23.75 11.40 -12.37
C GLY A 384 -22.29 11.85 -12.50
N PHE A 385 -21.43 11.06 -13.13
CA PHE A 385 -20.05 11.49 -13.43
C PHE A 385 -19.99 12.67 -14.41
N PHE A 386 -20.90 12.74 -15.38
CA PHE A 386 -20.93 13.82 -16.36
C PHE A 386 -21.51 15.12 -15.79
N ALA A 387 -22.25 15.04 -14.68
CA ALA A 387 -22.77 16.22 -13.97
C ALA A 387 -21.67 16.97 -13.21
N LYS A 388 -20.56 16.31 -12.86
CA LYS A 388 -19.43 16.94 -12.17
C LYS A 388 -18.49 17.55 -13.22
N PRO A 389 -18.28 18.89 -13.24
CA PRO A 389 -17.53 19.57 -14.30
C PRO A 389 -16.06 19.12 -14.38
N ILE A 390 -15.46 18.75 -13.25
CA ILE A 390 -14.09 18.24 -13.17
C ILE A 390 -13.99 16.85 -13.84
N ALA A 391 -14.91 15.94 -13.51
CA ALA A 391 -14.93 14.59 -14.08
C ALA A 391 -15.19 14.62 -15.59
N LEU A 392 -16.13 15.47 -16.03
CA LEU A 392 -16.37 15.72 -17.46
C LEU A 392 -15.11 16.21 -18.18
N GLY A 393 -14.37 17.14 -17.57
CA GLY A 393 -13.09 17.63 -18.09
C GLY A 393 -12.07 16.52 -18.29
N PHE A 394 -11.89 15.63 -17.30
CA PHE A 394 -11.02 14.46 -17.43
C PHE A 394 -11.50 13.46 -18.49
N PHE A 395 -12.82 13.21 -18.60
CA PHE A 395 -13.36 12.34 -19.66
C PHE A 395 -13.05 12.90 -21.05
N VAL A 396 -13.26 14.20 -21.26
CA VAL A 396 -12.94 14.87 -22.54
C VAL A 396 -11.44 14.79 -22.82
N LEU A 397 -10.59 15.04 -21.83
CA LEU A 397 -9.14 14.96 -21.97
C LEU A 397 -8.68 13.53 -22.31
N THR A 398 -9.23 12.52 -21.65
CA THR A 398 -8.95 11.10 -21.94
C THR A 398 -9.33 10.74 -23.37
N ILE A 399 -10.52 11.13 -23.83
CA ILE A 399 -10.95 10.92 -25.22
C ILE A 399 -10.00 11.65 -26.18
N ALA A 400 -9.65 12.90 -25.88
CA ALA A 400 -8.70 13.67 -26.69
C ALA A 400 -7.33 12.99 -26.79
N PHE A 401 -6.79 12.48 -25.69
CA PHE A 401 -5.52 11.74 -25.66
C PHE A 401 -5.59 10.41 -26.41
N LEU A 402 -6.70 9.69 -26.29
CA LEU A 402 -6.90 8.43 -26.99
C LEU A 402 -7.05 8.62 -28.50
N CYS A 403 -7.69 9.72 -28.91
CA CYS A 403 -7.85 10.09 -30.31
C CYS A 403 -6.61 10.79 -30.89
N TRP A 404 -5.73 11.36 -30.07
CA TRP A 404 -4.55 12.11 -30.51
C TRP A 404 -3.62 11.31 -31.45
N PRO A 405 -3.25 10.04 -31.17
CA PRO A 405 -2.46 9.23 -32.10
C PRO A 405 -3.14 9.01 -33.46
N LEU A 406 -4.47 8.84 -33.46
CA LEU A 406 -5.27 8.62 -34.68
C LEU A 406 -5.32 9.90 -35.53
N ILE A 407 -5.51 11.06 -34.89
CA ILE A 407 -5.53 12.38 -35.53
C ILE A 407 -4.14 12.70 -36.11
N ARG A 408 -3.06 12.44 -35.36
CA ARG A 408 -1.68 12.65 -35.82
C ARG A 408 -1.34 11.77 -37.03
N ARG A 409 -1.79 10.51 -37.04
CA ARG A 409 -1.57 9.57 -38.15
C ARG A 409 -2.35 9.93 -39.42
N ARG A 410 -3.50 10.61 -39.28
CA ARG A 410 -4.26 11.17 -40.41
C ARG A 410 -3.65 12.47 -40.96
N ARG A 411 -2.96 13.26 -40.14
CA ARG A 411 -2.26 14.49 -40.59
C ARG A 411 -0.88 14.22 -41.21
N SER A 412 -0.30 13.03 -40.98
CA SER A 412 0.98 12.62 -41.55
C SER A 412 0.85 11.79 -42.83
N ARG A 413 -0.37 11.59 -43.32
CA ARG A 413 -0.69 11.07 -44.66
C ARG A 413 -1.26 12.23 -45.45
#